data_AF-A0A7W1N3I4-F1
#
_entry.id   AF-A0A7W1N3I4-F1
#
_cell.length_a   1.000
_cell.length_b   1.000
_cell.length_c   1.000
_cell.angle_alpha   90.00
_cell.angle_beta   90.00
_cell.angle_gamma   90.00
#
_symmetry.space_group_name_H-M   'P 1'
#
loop_
_entity.id
_entity.type
_entity.pdbx_description
1 polymer ?
#
loop_
_entity_poly.entity_id
_entity_poly.type
_entity_poly.pdbx_seq_one_letter_code
_entity_poly.pdbx_strand_id
1 'polypeptide(L)'
;REQGLHSWATRFGEGGAFAGARALHLATIGLLIAAGVGLHVGWLYWVGVVCVAGLLLYEHTLVRPGDLRRLDAAFFTMNGVISVAFFVFVLADVL
;
A
#
# COMPACT_ATOMS: atom_id res chain seq x y z
N ARG A 1 18.68 3.97 -16.29
CA ARG A 1 20.13 3.70 -16.06
C ARG A 1 21.02 4.72 -16.78
N GLU A 2 20.60 5.22 -17.95
CA GLU A 2 21.33 6.26 -18.72
C GLU A 2 21.63 7.54 -17.92
N GLN A 3 20.77 7.90 -16.97
CA GLN A 3 20.92 9.07 -16.09
C GLN A 3 21.70 8.79 -14.79
N GLY A 4 22.32 7.60 -14.62
CA GLY A 4 23.05 7.25 -13.39
C GLY A 4 22.18 7.08 -12.12
N LEU A 5 20.86 6.97 -12.26
CA LEU A 5 19.94 6.86 -11.12
C LEU A 5 20.16 5.58 -10.29
N HIS A 6 20.37 5.76 -8.98
CA HIS A 6 20.41 4.69 -7.99
C HIS A 6 19.04 4.48 -7.35
N SER A 7 18.31 3.46 -7.78
CA SER A 7 16.97 3.12 -7.28
C SER A 7 16.77 1.61 -7.25
N TRP A 8 15.75 1.16 -6.53
CA TRP A 8 15.37 -0.26 -6.49
C TRP A 8 15.06 -0.79 -7.91
N ALA A 9 14.29 -0.03 -8.69
CA ALA A 9 13.94 -0.38 -10.07
C ALA A 9 15.17 -0.43 -11.00
N THR A 10 16.13 0.49 -10.84
CA THR A 10 17.36 0.46 -11.63
C THR A 10 18.32 -0.65 -11.20
N ARG A 11 18.24 -1.14 -9.95
CA ARG A 11 19.06 -2.25 -9.46
C ARG A 11 18.48 -3.62 -9.82
N PHE A 12 17.19 -3.84 -9.59
CA PHE A 12 16.53 -5.15 -9.70
C PHE A 12 15.58 -5.29 -10.89
N GLY A 13 15.46 -4.26 -11.72
CA GLY A 13 14.55 -4.24 -12.86
C GLY A 13 13.08 -4.14 -12.43
N GLU A 14 12.20 -4.23 -13.42
CA GLU A 14 10.76 -4.10 -13.23
C GLU A 14 10.20 -5.21 -12.32
N GLY A 15 10.47 -6.48 -12.64
CA GLY A 15 10.01 -7.61 -11.81
C GLY A 15 10.46 -7.51 -10.35
N GLY A 16 11.70 -7.08 -10.11
CA GLY A 16 12.22 -6.85 -8.76
C GLY A 16 11.58 -5.66 -8.04
N ALA A 17 11.18 -4.62 -8.77
CA ALA A 17 10.43 -3.49 -8.22
C ALA A 17 9.02 -3.91 -7.79
N PHE A 18 8.30 -4.67 -8.62
CA PHE A 18 6.98 -5.19 -8.26
C PHE A 18 7.04 -6.19 -7.09
N ALA A 19 8.05 -7.06 -7.07
CA ALA A 19 8.25 -7.97 -5.94
C ALA A 19 8.55 -7.21 -4.63
N GLY A 20 9.41 -6.19 -4.70
CA GLY A 20 9.70 -5.31 -3.55
C GLY A 20 8.45 -4.57 -3.05
N ALA A 21 7.65 -4.01 -3.96
CA ALA A 21 6.39 -3.34 -3.62
C ALA A 21 5.41 -4.29 -2.92
N ARG A 22 5.25 -5.53 -3.41
CA ARG A 22 4.42 -6.55 -2.75
C ARG A 22 4.91 -6.88 -1.34
N ALA A 23 6.22 -7.06 -1.17
CA ALA A 23 6.80 -7.33 0.14
C ALA A 23 6.55 -6.18 1.12
N LEU A 24 6.71 -4.94 0.67
CA LEU A 24 6.44 -3.76 1.49
C LEU A 24 4.95 -3.62 1.83
N HIS A 25 4.03 -3.89 0.89
CA HIS A 25 2.59 -3.85 1.19
C HIS A 25 2.17 -4.93 2.20
N LEU A 26 2.73 -6.13 2.09
CA LEU A 26 2.52 -7.18 3.09
C LEU A 26 3.07 -6.77 4.46
N ALA A 27 4.24 -6.13 4.49
CA ALA A 27 4.81 -5.58 5.72
C ALA A 27 3.91 -4.48 6.30
N THR A 28 3.35 -3.58 5.49
CA THR A 28 2.38 -2.56 5.93
C THR A 28 1.19 -3.20 6.62
N ILE A 29 0.56 -4.21 6.02
CA ILE A 29 -0.58 -4.90 6.64
C ILE A 29 -0.16 -5.60 7.94
N GLY A 30 1.00 -6.27 7.96
CA GLY A 30 1.53 -6.89 9.18
C GLY A 30 1.78 -5.88 10.30
N LEU A 31 2.32 -4.71 9.98
CA LEU A 31 2.57 -3.63 10.95
C LEU A 31 1.28 -2.98 11.46
N LEU A 32 0.27 -2.81 10.60
CA LEU A 32 -1.05 -2.34 11.04
C LEU A 32 -1.73 -3.35 11.98
N ILE A 33 -1.66 -4.64 11.65
CA ILE A 33 -2.17 -5.69 12.55
C ILE A 33 -1.42 -5.65 13.88
N ALA A 34 -0.09 -5.56 13.86
CA ALA A 34 0.72 -5.48 15.08
C ALA A 34 0.36 -4.24 15.93
N ALA A 35 0.12 -3.09 15.30
CA ALA A 35 -0.34 -1.88 15.97
C ALA A 35 -1.72 -2.08 16.60
N GLY A 36 -2.68 -2.67 15.88
CA GLY A 36 -4.02 -2.97 16.40
C GLY A 36 -4.01 -3.93 17.60
N VAL A 37 -3.13 -4.93 17.61
CA VAL A 37 -2.98 -5.83 18.79
C VAL A 37 -2.31 -5.13 19.97
N GLY A 38 -1.37 -4.20 19.71
CA GLY A 38 -0.65 -3.46 20.75
C GLY A 38 -1.41 -2.27 21.35
N LEU A 39 -2.55 -1.90 20.78
CA LEU A 39 -3.37 -0.76 21.18
C LEU A 39 -4.78 -1.21 21.58
N HIS A 40 -5.48 -0.42 22.38
CA HIS A 40 -6.89 -0.64 22.69
C HIS A 40 -7.76 -0.05 21.59
N VAL A 41 -7.86 -0.74 20.45
CA VAL A 41 -8.67 -0.35 19.30
C VAL A 41 -9.99 -1.12 19.25
N GLY A 42 -11.02 -0.51 18.67
CA GLY A 42 -12.31 -1.12 18.42
C GLY A 42 -12.35 -1.91 17.10
N TRP A 43 -13.54 -2.38 16.74
CA TRP A 43 -13.75 -3.21 15.55
C TRP A 43 -13.64 -2.42 14.24
N LEU A 44 -13.87 -1.10 14.26
CA LEU A 44 -13.80 -0.26 13.06
C LEU A 44 -12.36 -0.12 12.57
N TYR A 45 -11.39 -0.09 13.48
CA TYR A 45 -9.97 -0.18 13.13
C TYR A 45 -9.68 -1.40 12.24
N TRP A 46 -10.16 -2.58 12.65
CA TRP A 46 -9.94 -3.84 11.93
C TRP A 46 -10.61 -3.86 10.56
N VAL A 47 -11.81 -3.29 10.43
CA VAL A 47 -12.46 -3.09 9.13
C VAL A 47 -11.63 -2.16 8.24
N GLY A 48 -11.05 -1.10 8.83
CA GLY A 48 -10.10 -0.23 8.15
C GLY A 48 -8.88 -0.98 7.61
N VAL A 49 -8.27 -1.86 8.42
CA VAL A 49 -7.14 -2.69 7.98
C VAL A 49 -7.52 -3.61 6.82
N VAL A 50 -8.70 -4.26 6.88
CA VAL A 50 -9.20 -5.10 5.78
C VAL A 50 -9.44 -4.28 4.51
N CYS A 51 -9.99 -3.07 4.65
CA CYS A 51 -10.20 -2.15 3.55
C CYS A 51 -8.88 -1.74 2.90
N VAL A 52 -7.87 -1.35 3.70
CA VAL A 52 -6.52 -1.03 3.22
C VAL A 52 -5.90 -2.22 2.48
N ALA A 53 -6.02 -3.44 3.00
CA ALA A 53 -5.53 -4.64 2.33
C ALA A 53 -6.19 -4.85 0.95
N GLY A 54 -7.51 -4.67 0.87
CA GLY A 54 -8.25 -4.75 -0.39
C GLY A 54 -7.82 -3.68 -1.40
N LEU A 55 -7.62 -2.43 -0.96
CA LEU A 55 -7.18 -1.33 -1.81
C LEU A 55 -5.74 -1.53 -2.31
N LEU A 56 -4.84 -2.02 -1.46
CA LEU A 56 -3.47 -2.36 -1.87
C LEU A 56 -3.46 -3.49 -2.91
N LEU A 57 -4.33 -4.50 -2.76
CA LEU A 57 -4.49 -5.54 -3.78
C LEU A 57 -5.01 -4.96 -5.10
N TYR A 58 -5.99 -4.07 -5.04
CA TYR A 58 -6.51 -3.39 -6.22
C TYR A 58 -5.44 -2.54 -6.93
N GLU A 59 -4.60 -1.83 -6.18
CA GLU A 59 -3.49 -1.05 -6.73
C GLU A 59 -2.55 -1.91 -7.59
N HIS A 60 -2.22 -3.13 -7.13
CA HIS A 60 -1.40 -4.09 -7.90
C HIS A 60 -2.09 -4.61 -9.17
N THR A 61 -3.39 -4.40 -9.34
CA THR A 61 -4.10 -4.72 -10.61
C THR A 61 -4.07 -3.57 -11.61
N LEU A 62 -3.82 -2.34 -11.15
CA LEU A 62 -3.73 -1.15 -12.00
C LEU A 62 -2.43 -1.09 -12.80
N VAL A 63 -1.37 -1.66 -12.24
CA VAL A 63 -0.03 -1.70 -12.81
C VAL A 63 0.46 -3.12 -12.88
N ARG A 64 1.11 -3.48 -13.99
CA ARG A 64 1.72 -4.80 -14.16
C ARG A 64 3.04 -4.66 -14.92
N PRO A 65 3.94 -5.67 -14.82
CA PRO A 65 5.14 -5.67 -15.63
C PRO A 65 4.82 -5.50 -17.12
N GLY A 66 5.43 -4.51 -17.76
CA GLY A 66 5.22 -4.16 -19.16
C GLY A 66 4.07 -3.17 -19.44
N ASP A 67 3.26 -2.78 -18.46
CA ASP A 67 2.16 -1.83 -18.63
C ASP A 67 2.02 -0.91 -17.41
N LEU A 68 2.64 0.26 -17.53
CA LEU A 68 2.68 1.31 -16.50
C LEU A 68 1.77 2.51 -16.83
N ARG A 69 0.83 2.35 -17.77
CA ARG A 69 -0.03 3.47 -18.23
C ARG A 69 -0.86 4.10 -17.12
N ARG A 70 -1.11 3.36 -16.03
CA ARG A 70 -1.87 3.82 -14.86
C ARG A 70 -0.98 3.96 -13.62
N LEU A 71 0.33 4.12 -13.79
CA LEU A 71 1.28 4.24 -12.68
C LEU A 71 0.94 5.43 -11.77
N ASP A 72 0.59 6.59 -12.32
CA ASP A 72 0.22 7.75 -11.50
C ASP A 72 -1.06 7.50 -10.68
N ALA A 73 -2.03 6.78 -11.25
CA ALA A 73 -3.23 6.37 -10.53
C ALA A 73 -2.92 5.38 -9.41
N ALA A 74 -2.06 4.39 -9.69
CA ALA A 74 -1.60 3.43 -8.70
C ALA A 74 -0.77 4.09 -7.58
N PHE A 75 0.14 5.02 -7.90
CA PHE A 75 1.01 5.62 -6.89
C PHE A 75 0.36 6.79 -6.16
N PHE A 76 -0.14 7.81 -6.86
CA PHE A 76 -0.66 9.01 -6.20
C PHE A 76 -2.10 8.84 -5.74
N THR A 77 -2.97 8.36 -6.63
CA THR A 77 -4.41 8.32 -6.32
C THR A 77 -4.72 7.24 -5.29
N MET A 78 -4.25 6.01 -5.50
CA MET A 78 -4.56 4.91 -4.57
C MET A 78 -3.94 5.13 -3.19
N ASN A 79 -2.69 5.59 -3.07
CA ASN A 79 -2.13 5.89 -1.75
C ASN A 79 -2.89 7.03 -1.04
N GLY A 80 -3.38 8.03 -1.78
CA GLY A 80 -4.28 9.05 -1.24
C GLY A 80 -5.59 8.46 -0.70
N VAL A 81 -6.25 7.60 -1.50
CA VAL A 81 -7.49 6.91 -1.11
C VAL A 81 -7.27 6.01 0.10
N ILE A 82 -6.20 5.20 0.12
CA ILE A 82 -5.83 4.32 1.22
C ILE A 82 -5.65 5.12 2.51
N SER A 83 -4.92 6.24 2.42
CA SER A 83 -4.64 7.09 3.58
C SER A 83 -5.91 7.72 4.16
N VAL A 84 -6.76 8.30 3.30
CA VAL A 84 -8.03 8.93 3.74
C VAL A 84 -9.00 7.87 4.27
N ALA A 85 -9.14 6.73 3.58
CA ALA A 85 -10.02 5.65 4.02
C ALA A 85 -9.62 5.14 5.41
N PHE A 86 -8.33 4.83 5.61
CA PHE A 86 -7.84 4.36 6.89
C PHE A 86 -8.01 5.42 8.00
N PHE A 87 -7.72 6.68 7.70
CA PHE A 87 -7.95 7.79 8.62
C PHE A 87 -9.42 7.87 9.08
N VAL A 88 -10.38 7.75 8.15
CA VAL A 88 -11.81 7.78 8.50
C VAL A 88 -12.19 6.62 9.42
N PHE A 89 -11.71 5.40 9.16
CA PHE A 89 -11.97 4.26 10.04
C PHE A 89 -11.40 4.45 11.44
N VAL A 90 -10.14 4.90 11.55
CA VAL A 90 -9.49 5.15 12.84
C VAL A 90 -10.19 6.29 13.58
N LEU A 91 -10.55 7.37 12.88
CA LEU A 91 -11.28 8.49 13.49
C LEU A 91 -12.64 8.02 14.02
N ALA A 92 -13.39 7.24 13.25
CA ALA A 92 -14.68 6.71 13.66
C ALA A 92 -14.58 5.69 14.81
N ASP A 93 -13.45 4.98 14.94
CA ASP A 93 -13.19 4.06 16.04
C ASP A 93 -12.91 4.78 17.37
N VAL A 94 -12.36 6.00 17.29
CA VAL A 94 -11.98 6.82 18.45
C VAL A 94 -13.12 7.73 18.96
N LEU A 95 -14.06 8.10 18.09
CA LEU A 95 -15.23 8.92 18.42
C LEU A 95 -16.32 8.12 19.16
#